data_AF-A0A932Y9R9-F1
#
_entry.id   AF-A0A932Y9R9-F1
#
_cell.length_a   1.000
_cell.length_b   1.000
_cell.length_c   1.000
_cell.angle_alpha   90.00
_cell.angle_beta   90.00
_cell.angle_gamma   90.00
#
_symmetry.space_group_name_H-M   'P 1'
#
loop_
_entity.id
_entity.type
_entity.pdbx_description
1 polymer ?
#
loop_
_entity_poly.entity_id
_entity_poly.type
_entity_poly.pdbx_seq_one_letter_code
_entity_poly.pdbx_strand_id
1 'polypeptide(L)'
;MIRRKTSAGRGKSWKDMPVIKLKSTAGLKPFDSKKALADRDKVAMALAESIMEGDQEAFLEIMAAYIENLNKAGLAREAHIGRKTIYRILDKEANPRLGTIMAFMQAV
;
A
#
# COMPACT_ATOMS: atom_id res chain seq x y z
N MET A 1 30.68 -6.70 42.66
CA MET A 1 30.14 -6.90 41.29
C MET A 1 28.63 -6.91 41.35
N ILE A 2 27.95 -5.92 40.75
CA ILE A 2 26.49 -5.79 40.79
C ILE A 2 25.89 -6.58 39.62
N ARG A 3 25.12 -7.64 39.90
CA ARG A 3 24.39 -8.39 38.87
C ARG A 3 23.13 -7.60 38.48
N ARG A 4 23.10 -7.06 37.26
CA ARG A 4 21.90 -6.43 36.69
C ARG A 4 20.83 -7.50 36.48
N LYS A 5 19.65 -7.33 37.08
CA LYS A 5 18.45 -8.12 36.77
C LYS A 5 18.04 -7.83 35.32
N THR A 6 18.31 -8.75 34.41
CA THR A 6 17.74 -8.73 33.06
C THR A 6 16.30 -9.21 33.13
N SER A 7 15.41 -8.58 32.36
CA SER A 7 13.98 -8.90 32.37
C SER A 7 13.74 -10.35 31.91
N ALA A 8 12.92 -11.08 32.66
CA ALA A 8 12.53 -12.48 32.39
C ALA A 8 11.53 -12.59 31.23
N GLY A 9 11.71 -11.77 30.20
CA GLY A 9 10.79 -11.60 29.08
C GLY A 9 11.56 -11.53 27.77
N ARG A 10 12.47 -12.46 27.51
CA ARG A 10 12.86 -12.75 26.13
C ARG A 10 11.69 -13.49 25.51
N GLY A 11 10.80 -12.75 24.84
CA GLY A 11 9.76 -13.31 23.98
C GLY A 11 10.38 -14.34 23.05
N LYS A 12 9.63 -15.44 22.82
CA LYS A 12 10.05 -16.60 22.02
C LYS A 12 10.79 -16.13 20.75
N SER A 13 11.97 -16.71 20.55
CA SER A 13 12.78 -16.45 19.36
C SER A 13 11.98 -16.83 18.12
N TRP A 14 12.16 -16.13 17.01
CA TRP A 14 11.63 -16.52 15.69
C TRP A 14 12.02 -17.96 15.31
N LYS A 15 13.08 -18.49 15.93
CA LYS A 15 13.54 -19.88 15.80
C LYS A 15 12.59 -20.91 16.43
N ASP A 16 11.80 -20.52 17.43
CA ASP A 16 10.87 -21.38 18.16
C ASP A 16 9.41 -21.24 17.65
N MET A 17 9.22 -20.54 16.52
CA MET A 17 7.89 -20.34 15.95
C MET A 17 7.42 -21.64 15.28
N PRO A 18 6.23 -22.16 15.61
CA PRO A 18 5.74 -23.39 15.02
C PRO A 18 5.51 -23.21 13.51
N VAL A 19 6.20 -24.00 12.70
CA VAL A 19 6.02 -24.03 11.25
C VAL A 19 4.77 -24.85 10.94
N ILE A 20 3.68 -24.18 10.58
CA ILE A 20 2.44 -24.83 10.18
C ILE A 20 2.54 -25.18 8.69
N LYS A 21 2.56 -26.48 8.38
CA LYS A 21 2.46 -26.93 6.98
C LYS A 21 1.03 -26.70 6.50
N LEU A 22 0.89 -25.88 5.46
CA LEU A 22 -0.38 -25.73 4.75
C LEU A 22 -0.78 -27.06 4.14
N LYS A 23 -2.08 -27.40 4.20
CA LYS A 23 -2.62 -28.61 3.57
C LYS A 23 -2.44 -28.46 2.05
N SER A 24 -1.84 -29.44 1.38
CA SER A 24 -1.41 -29.36 -0.03
C SER A 24 -2.55 -29.14 -1.04
N THR A 25 -3.81 -29.25 -0.59
CA THR A 25 -5.03 -29.03 -1.39
C THR A 25 -5.72 -27.71 -1.09
N ALA A 26 -5.13 -26.82 -0.28
CA ALA A 26 -5.61 -25.45 -0.20
C ALA A 26 -5.45 -24.86 -1.60
N GLY A 27 -6.55 -24.52 -2.29
CA GLY A 27 -6.56 -23.99 -3.65
C GLY A 27 -5.91 -22.62 -3.76
N LEU A 28 -4.61 -22.56 -3.50
CA LEU A 28 -3.78 -21.37 -3.55
C LEU A 28 -3.71 -20.93 -5.00
N LYS A 29 -4.25 -19.74 -5.27
CA LYS A 29 -4.10 -19.08 -6.55
C LYS A 29 -2.98 -18.05 -6.41
N PRO A 30 -2.11 -17.92 -7.42
CA PRO A 30 -1.17 -16.80 -7.45
C PRO A 30 -1.95 -15.50 -7.41
N PHE A 31 -1.60 -14.62 -6.47
CA PHE A 31 -2.16 -13.27 -6.41
C PHE A 31 -1.43 -12.40 -7.43
N ASP A 32 -2.20 -11.75 -8.30
CA ASP A 32 -1.68 -10.83 -9.32
C ASP A 32 -2.23 -9.44 -9.04
N SER A 33 -1.36 -8.58 -8.47
CA SER A 33 -1.71 -7.21 -8.09
C SER A 33 -2.19 -6.39 -9.28
N LYS A 34 -1.66 -6.63 -10.49
CA LYS A 34 -2.09 -5.92 -11.69
C LYS A 34 -3.53 -6.23 -12.05
N LYS A 35 -3.96 -7.49 -11.88
CA LYS A 35 -5.35 -7.89 -12.12
C LYS A 35 -6.28 -7.39 -11.02
N ALA A 36 -5.84 -7.45 -9.76
CA ALA A 36 -6.62 -6.97 -8.64
C ALA A 36 -6.90 -5.45 -8.73
N LEU A 37 -5.92 -4.69 -9.19
CA LEU A 37 -5.99 -3.22 -9.33
C LEU A 37 -6.31 -2.75 -10.75
N ALA A 38 -6.67 -3.66 -11.67
CA ALA A 38 -7.07 -3.28 -13.03
C ALA A 38 -8.46 -2.62 -13.09
N ASP A 39 -9.30 -2.92 -12.08
CA ASP A 39 -10.67 -2.42 -11.99
C ASP A 39 -10.69 -1.02 -11.38
N ARG A 40 -10.77 -0.02 -12.25
CA ARG A 40 -10.76 1.41 -11.90
C ARG A 40 -11.87 1.77 -10.92
N ASP A 41 -13.07 1.24 -11.10
CA ASP A 41 -14.22 1.56 -10.27
C ASP A 41 -14.02 1.07 -8.82
N LYS A 42 -13.44 -0.13 -8.66
CA LYS A 42 -13.10 -0.65 -7.32
C LYS A 42 -12.03 0.20 -6.63
N VAL A 43 -11.02 0.64 -7.37
CA VAL A 43 -9.96 1.51 -6.83
C VAL A 43 -10.52 2.86 -6.44
N ALA A 44 -11.35 3.48 -7.29
CA ALA A 44 -12.01 4.74 -7.00
C ALA A 44 -12.93 4.64 -5.76
N MET A 45 -13.67 3.54 -5.61
CA MET A 45 -14.51 3.29 -4.45
C MET A 45 -13.68 3.18 -3.16
N ALA A 46 -12.58 2.42 -3.17
CA ALA A 46 -11.71 2.26 -2.01
C ALA A 46 -11.02 3.59 -1.60
N LEU A 47 -10.62 4.39 -2.59
CA LEU A 47 -10.11 5.75 -2.36
C LEU A 47 -11.19 6.68 -1.77
N ALA A 48 -12.44 6.57 -2.22
CA ALA A 48 -13.53 7.35 -1.66
C ALA A 48 -13.87 6.92 -0.23
N GLU A 49 -13.90 5.62 0.05
CA GLU A 49 -14.13 5.05 1.39
C GLU A 49 -13.08 5.53 2.39
N SER A 50 -11.78 5.43 2.05
CA SER A 50 -10.71 5.94 2.91
C SER A 50 -10.82 7.44 3.21
N ILE A 51 -11.26 8.25 2.24
CA ILE A 51 -11.56 9.68 2.49
C ILE A 51 -12.74 9.84 3.47
N MET A 52 -13.82 9.08 3.28
CA MET A 52 -15.02 9.15 4.14
C MET A 52 -14.75 8.71 5.58
N GLU A 53 -13.89 7.69 5.75
CA GLU A 53 -13.47 7.18 7.06
C GLU A 53 -12.38 8.06 7.72
N GLY A 54 -11.80 9.00 6.97
CA GLY A 54 -10.68 9.82 7.43
C GLY A 54 -9.36 9.05 7.55
N ASP A 55 -9.26 7.88 6.91
CA ASP A 55 -8.08 7.03 6.90
C ASP A 55 -7.09 7.49 5.81
N GLN A 56 -6.26 8.46 6.17
CA GLN A 56 -5.24 8.99 5.27
C GLN A 56 -4.19 7.94 4.92
N GLU A 57 -3.84 7.03 5.83
CA GLU A 57 -2.81 6.01 5.59
C GLU A 57 -3.30 5.03 4.52
N ALA A 58 -4.51 4.50 4.67
CA ALA A 58 -5.14 3.63 3.68
C ALA A 58 -5.25 4.32 2.30
N PHE A 59 -5.65 5.59 2.28
CA PHE A 59 -5.72 6.36 1.03
C PHE A 59 -4.37 6.39 0.30
N LEU A 60 -3.28 6.70 1.02
CA LEU A 60 -1.93 6.77 0.45
C LEU A 60 -1.45 5.40 -0.03
N GLU A 61 -1.72 4.34 0.73
CA GLU A 61 -1.36 2.97 0.36
C GLU A 61 -2.07 2.51 -0.92
N ILE A 62 -3.40 2.72 -1.01
CA ILE A 62 -4.20 2.35 -2.18
C ILE A 62 -3.70 3.12 -3.41
N MET A 63 -3.51 4.43 -3.26
CA MET A 63 -3.02 5.29 -4.33
C MET A 63 -1.61 4.85 -4.80
N ALA A 64 -0.69 4.57 -3.87
CA ALA A 64 0.66 4.11 -4.21
C ALA A 64 0.62 2.75 -4.93
N ALA A 65 -0.15 1.79 -4.42
CA ALA A 65 -0.31 0.48 -5.04
C ALA A 65 -0.89 0.59 -6.46
N TYR A 66 -1.86 1.47 -6.69
CA TYR A 66 -2.40 1.70 -8.03
C TYR A 66 -1.35 2.30 -8.98
N ILE A 67 -0.64 3.35 -8.54
CA ILE A 67 0.45 3.97 -9.32
C ILE A 67 1.57 2.97 -9.65
N GLU A 68 1.89 2.05 -8.74
CA GLU A 68 2.87 1.00 -8.97
C GLU A 68 2.50 0.08 -10.12
N ASN A 69 1.22 -0.20 -10.30
CA ASN A 69 0.69 -1.09 -11.33
C ASN A 69 0.44 -0.39 -12.68
N LEU A 70 0.46 0.95 -12.71
CA LEU A 70 0.30 1.76 -13.92
C LEU A 70 1.61 2.13 -14.63
N ASN A 71 1.49 2.47 -15.92
CA ASN A 71 2.54 3.16 -16.66
C ASN A 71 2.66 4.62 -16.19
N LYS A 72 3.65 4.89 -15.33
CA LYS A 72 3.88 6.21 -14.71
C LYS A 72 4.07 7.34 -15.71
N ALA A 73 4.63 7.04 -16.90
CA ALA A 73 4.80 8.03 -17.95
C ALA A 73 3.47 8.36 -18.65
N GLY A 74 2.56 7.38 -18.77
CA GLY A 74 1.19 7.61 -19.23
C GLY A 74 0.39 8.42 -18.21
N LEU A 75 0.41 7.99 -16.95
CA LEU A 75 -0.25 8.68 -15.84
C LEU A 75 0.18 10.16 -15.72
N ALA A 76 1.49 10.45 -15.87
CA ALA A 76 1.98 11.83 -15.84
C ALA A 76 1.36 12.73 -16.93
N ARG A 77 1.07 12.16 -18.10
CA ARG A 77 0.44 12.90 -19.20
C ARG A 77 -1.05 13.08 -18.96
N GLU A 78 -1.75 12.02 -18.56
CA GLU A 78 -3.20 12.02 -18.33
C GLU A 78 -3.59 12.91 -17.15
N ALA A 79 -2.89 12.79 -16.02
CA ALA A 79 -3.14 13.59 -14.83
C ALA A 79 -2.48 14.98 -14.88
N HIS A 80 -1.77 15.34 -15.96
CA HIS A 80 -1.02 16.60 -16.09
C HIS A 80 -0.07 16.90 -14.91
N ILE A 81 0.47 15.85 -14.28
CA ILE A 81 1.40 15.95 -13.15
C ILE A 81 2.82 15.58 -13.56
N GLY A 82 3.80 16.34 -13.08
CA GLY A 82 5.20 16.01 -13.29
C GLY A 82 5.57 14.66 -12.67
N ARG A 83 6.43 13.88 -13.34
CA ARG A 83 6.88 12.55 -12.84
C ARG A 83 7.45 12.62 -11.42
N LYS A 84 8.17 13.70 -11.08
CA LYS A 84 8.69 13.94 -9.73
C LYS A 84 7.59 13.97 -8.67
N THR A 85 6.40 14.46 -9.00
CA THR A 85 5.24 14.46 -8.10
C THR A 85 4.69 13.06 -7.93
N ILE A 86 4.61 12.27 -9.01
CA ILE A 86 4.21 10.85 -8.93
C ILE A 86 5.14 10.07 -8.00
N TYR A 87 6.46 10.19 -8.17
CA TYR A 87 7.40 9.50 -7.30
C TYR A 87 7.37 9.96 -5.85
N ARG A 88 6.98 11.21 -5.59
CA ARG A 88 6.81 11.72 -4.22
C ARG A 88 5.56 11.17 -3.55
N ILE A 89 4.52 10.84 -4.31
CA ILE A 89 3.32 10.18 -3.79
C ILE A 89 3.65 8.74 -3.34
N LEU A 90 4.62 8.10 -3.99
CA LEU A 90 5.09 6.77 -3.60
C LEU A 90 5.95 6.77 -2.32
N ASP A 91 6.23 7.93 -1.76
CA ASP A 91 6.93 8.04 -0.48
C ASP A 91 5.97 7.71 0.67
N LYS A 92 6.47 7.05 1.72
CA LYS A 92 5.65 6.67 2.88
C LYS A 92 5.16 7.87 3.67
N GLU A 93 5.90 8.97 3.62
CA GLU A 93 5.55 10.23 4.29
C GLU A 93 4.87 11.22 3.33
N ALA A 94 4.33 10.73 2.21
CA ALA A 94 3.71 11.59 1.21
C ALA A 94 2.52 12.37 1.81
N ASN A 95 2.58 13.70 1.68
CA ASN A 95 1.46 14.59 1.96
C ASN A 95 1.06 15.34 0.68
N PRO A 96 0.38 14.67 -0.26
CA PRO A 96 -0.04 15.27 -1.51
C PRO A 96 -1.06 16.38 -1.25
N ARG A 97 -0.92 17.49 -1.98
CA ARG A 97 -1.90 18.58 -1.92
C ARG A 97 -3.22 18.13 -2.54
N LEU A 98 -4.33 18.72 -2.11
CA LEU A 98 -5.67 18.45 -2.67
C LEU A 98 -5.70 18.52 -4.20
N GLY A 99 -5.01 19.49 -4.81
CA GLY A 99 -4.90 19.59 -6.28
C GLY A 99 -4.25 18.37 -6.93
N THR A 100 -3.23 17.78 -6.30
CA THR A 100 -2.58 16.55 -6.77
C THR A 100 -3.52 15.36 -6.64
N ILE A 101 -4.27 15.28 -5.53
CA ILE A 101 -5.25 14.23 -5.29
C ILE A 101 -6.36 14.28 -6.35
N MET A 102 -6.93 15.47 -6.61
CA MET A 102 -7.98 15.64 -7.62
C MET A 102 -7.48 15.28 -9.02
N ALA A 103 -6.28 15.71 -9.40
CA ALA A 103 -5.69 15.36 -10.69
C ALA A 103 -5.48 13.86 -10.84
N PHE A 104 -5.11 13.18 -9.75
CA PHE A 104 -4.99 11.73 -9.73
C PHE A 104 -6.36 11.04 -9.85
N MET A 105 -7.35 11.46 -9.06
CA MET A 105 -8.71 10.87 -9.10
C MET A 105 -9.41 11.06 -10.45
N GLN A 106 -9.05 12.08 -11.23
CA GLN A 106 -9.55 12.24 -12.61
C GLN A 106 -8.92 11.27 -13.61
N ALA A 107 -7.73 10.74 -13.31
CA ALA A 107 -6.99 9.83 -14.18
C ALA A 107 -7.23 8.34 -13.84
N VAL A 108 -7.66 8.06 -12.59
CA VAL A 108 -8.18 6.76 -12.16
C VAL A 108 -9.49 6.50 -12.88
#